data_AF-A0A0M0JX01-F1
#
_entry.id   AF-A0A0M0JX01-F1
#
_cell.length_a   1.000
_cell.length_b   1.000
_cell.length_c   1.000
_cell.angle_alpha   90.00
_cell.angle_beta   90.00
_cell.angle_gamma   90.00
#
_symmetry.space_group_name_H-M   'P 1'
#
loop_
_entity.id
_entity.type
_entity.pdbx_description
1 polymer ?
#
loop_
_entity_poly.entity_id
_entity_poly.type
_entity_poly.pdbx_seq_one_letter_code
_entity_poly.pdbx_strand_id
1 'polypeptide(L)'
;MFGPGFDESKHVGFDEPAVNLGVLSDFSRVHIDATVTLGVTEERKDKLRTVVRGAFAERTIRRAQSTKLFGKSRFVLCPIFGRVGLGVLQPLQTVRTEAPVVPGSEVYESLSSLLEILDRLQPVVYSLFRRRDWAVVILSDASFDMATGSGGLGVVIWCPQRRELFYTAVADTRKLVAVLRDIQLKKTYITQLELIAAVCAYITWPDTLGRRLAHHFIDNRPARAGLIKGSSGKPDSARIINVMHVELMALQCQTWFGFGDFDGDA
;
A
#
# COMPACT_ATOMS: atom_id res chain seq x y z
N MET A 1 -43.08 -7.42 -23.93
CA MET A 1 -41.76 -6.77 -23.85
C MET A 1 -40.87 -7.67 -23.01
N PHE A 2 -39.99 -8.45 -23.65
CA PHE A 2 -39.09 -9.37 -22.97
C PHE A 2 -37.73 -8.70 -22.79
N GLY A 3 -37.39 -8.41 -21.55
CA GLY A 3 -36.10 -7.86 -21.11
C GLY A 3 -36.07 -7.83 -19.58
N PRO A 4 -34.90 -7.87 -18.94
CA PRO A 4 -34.82 -7.66 -17.50
C PRO A 4 -35.46 -6.31 -17.17
N GLY A 5 -36.41 -6.29 -16.23
CA GLY A 5 -37.09 -5.07 -15.83
C GLY A 5 -36.10 -4.03 -15.32
N PHE A 6 -36.25 -2.79 -15.78
CA PHE A 6 -35.46 -1.65 -15.34
C PHE A 6 -36.15 -0.97 -14.15
N ASP A 7 -35.43 -0.80 -13.04
CA ASP A 7 -35.94 -0.11 -11.85
C ASP A 7 -35.55 1.37 -11.92
N GLU A 8 -36.45 2.20 -12.46
CA GLU A 8 -36.23 3.65 -12.61
C GLU A 8 -35.89 4.33 -11.28
N SER A 9 -36.41 3.81 -10.16
CA SER A 9 -36.17 4.39 -8.82
C SER A 9 -34.73 4.21 -8.33
N LYS A 10 -33.99 3.28 -8.91
CA LYS A 10 -32.57 3.02 -8.60
C LYS A 10 -31.63 3.56 -9.67
N HIS A 11 -32.16 4.18 -10.72
CA HIS A 11 -31.33 4.80 -11.74
C HIS A 11 -30.68 6.06 -11.19
N VAL A 12 -29.38 6.21 -11.41
CA VAL A 12 -28.62 7.41 -11.09
C VAL A 12 -27.99 7.88 -12.39
N GLY A 13 -28.15 9.17 -12.69
CA GLY A 13 -27.55 9.81 -13.86
C GLY A 13 -26.02 9.79 -13.80
N PHE A 14 -25.35 9.87 -14.94
CA PHE A 14 -23.89 9.93 -15.00
C PHE A 14 -23.31 11.27 -14.53
N ASP A 15 -24.16 12.28 -14.39
CA ASP A 15 -23.88 13.61 -13.84
C ASP A 15 -23.94 13.67 -12.32
N GLU A 16 -24.31 12.57 -11.65
CA GLU A 16 -24.35 12.46 -10.19
C GLU A 16 -23.41 11.38 -9.64
N PRO A 17 -22.88 11.54 -8.42
CA PRO A 17 -22.16 10.47 -7.75
C PRO A 17 -23.06 9.25 -7.51
N ALA A 18 -22.68 8.10 -8.09
CA ALA A 18 -23.41 6.86 -7.87
C ALA A 18 -22.75 6.02 -6.77
N VAL A 19 -23.57 5.47 -5.87
CA VAL A 19 -23.12 4.51 -4.85
C VAL A 19 -23.65 3.13 -5.19
N ASN A 20 -22.76 2.25 -5.65
CA ASN A 20 -23.10 0.89 -6.03
C ASN A 20 -22.41 -0.10 -5.09
N LEU A 21 -23.19 -0.90 -4.35
CA LEU A 21 -22.68 -1.90 -3.40
C LEU A 21 -21.69 -1.30 -2.36
N GLY A 22 -21.87 -0.03 -1.98
CA GLY A 22 -20.99 0.69 -1.05
C GLY A 22 -19.66 1.15 -1.65
N VAL A 23 -19.52 1.08 -2.97
CA VAL A 23 -18.44 1.71 -3.75
C VAL A 23 -18.96 3.05 -4.27
N LEU A 24 -18.22 4.12 -4.01
CA LEU A 24 -18.44 5.42 -4.61
C LEU A 24 -17.86 5.40 -6.02
N SER A 25 -18.70 5.64 -7.01
CA SER A 25 -18.32 5.79 -8.41
C SER A 25 -18.90 7.10 -8.93
N ASP A 26 -18.08 8.13 -8.97
CA ASP A 26 -18.48 9.46 -9.39
C ASP A 26 -17.89 9.79 -10.78
N PHE A 27 -18.79 9.87 -11.76
CA PHE A 27 -18.50 10.21 -13.15
C PHE A 27 -18.94 11.63 -13.51
N SER A 28 -19.45 12.40 -12.55
CA SER A 28 -20.01 13.73 -12.78
C SER A 28 -19.02 14.69 -13.44
N ARG A 29 -17.72 14.50 -13.21
CA ARG A 29 -16.65 15.34 -13.77
C ARG A 29 -16.13 14.90 -15.14
N VAL A 30 -16.57 13.76 -15.66
CA VAL A 30 -16.07 13.21 -16.94
C VAL A 30 -16.25 14.20 -18.09
N HIS A 31 -17.40 14.88 -18.16
CA HIS A 31 -17.69 15.84 -19.22
C HIS A 31 -17.01 17.21 -19.02
N ILE A 32 -16.45 17.47 -17.82
CA ILE A 32 -15.80 18.74 -17.48
C ILE A 32 -14.29 18.65 -17.71
N ASP A 33 -13.65 17.66 -17.10
CA ASP A 33 -12.18 17.52 -17.10
C ASP A 33 -11.71 16.07 -17.31
N ALA A 34 -12.62 15.18 -17.71
CA ALA A 34 -12.35 13.77 -17.93
C ALA A 34 -11.76 13.05 -16.71
N THR A 35 -12.22 13.43 -15.51
CA THR A 35 -11.86 12.74 -14.27
C THR A 35 -13.00 11.87 -13.74
N VAL A 36 -12.60 10.78 -13.08
CA VAL A 36 -13.50 9.84 -12.37
C VAL A 36 -12.99 9.72 -10.93
N THR A 37 -13.89 9.83 -9.96
CA THR A 37 -13.56 9.59 -8.55
C THR A 37 -14.09 8.23 -8.12
N LEU A 38 -13.20 7.38 -7.63
CA LEU A 38 -13.54 6.06 -7.11
C LEU A 38 -13.21 5.99 -5.63
N GLY A 39 -14.09 5.38 -4.84
CA GLY A 39 -13.87 5.24 -3.42
C GLY A 39 -14.77 4.22 -2.76
N VAL A 40 -14.75 4.22 -1.44
CA VAL A 40 -15.67 3.42 -0.60
C VAL A 40 -16.37 4.37 0.36
N THR A 41 -17.66 4.13 0.60
CA THR A 41 -18.47 4.98 1.47
C THR A 41 -18.00 4.92 2.93
N GLU A 42 -18.17 6.02 3.66
CA GLU A 42 -17.85 6.06 5.10
C GLU A 42 -18.67 5.03 5.89
N GLU A 43 -19.95 4.84 5.56
CA GLU A 43 -20.79 3.80 6.16
C GLU A 43 -20.16 2.40 6.07
N ARG A 44 -19.53 2.08 4.93
CA ARG A 44 -18.87 0.79 4.72
C ARG A 44 -17.57 0.70 5.54
N LYS A 45 -16.80 1.78 5.60
CA LYS A 45 -15.59 1.85 6.44
C LYS A 45 -15.95 1.69 7.92
N ASP A 46 -17.00 2.36 8.39
CA ASP A 46 -17.44 2.30 9.80
C ASP A 46 -17.99 0.93 10.21
N LYS A 47 -18.74 0.29 9.31
CA LYS A 47 -19.14 -1.12 9.49
C LYS A 47 -17.93 -2.03 9.65
N LEU A 48 -16.84 -1.78 8.91
CA LEU A 48 -15.61 -2.56 9.02
C LEU A 48 -14.87 -2.24 10.33
N ARG A 49 -14.72 -0.96 10.68
CA ARG A 49 -14.13 -0.51 11.97
C ARG A 49 -14.84 -1.15 13.15
N THR A 50 -16.17 -1.20 13.13
CA THR A 50 -16.97 -1.82 14.19
C THR A 50 -16.64 -3.29 14.38
N VAL A 51 -16.52 -4.07 13.29
CA VAL A 51 -16.15 -5.49 13.36
C VAL A 51 -14.74 -5.66 13.92
N VAL A 52 -13.79 -4.82 13.50
CA VAL A 52 -12.41 -4.87 13.96
C VAL A 52 -12.31 -4.51 15.46
N ARG A 53 -12.99 -3.46 15.90
CA ARG A 53 -13.06 -3.06 17.31
C ARG A 53 -13.72 -4.13 18.20
N GLY A 54 -14.72 -4.84 17.67
CA GLY A 54 -15.31 -6.00 18.35
C GLY A 54 -14.28 -7.10 18.62
N ALA A 55 -13.46 -7.44 17.63
CA ALA A 55 -12.39 -8.44 17.80
C ALA A 55 -11.34 -8.01 18.84
N PHE A 56 -11.00 -6.72 18.91
CA PHE A 56 -10.12 -6.21 19.98
C PHE A 56 -10.77 -6.33 21.36
N ALA A 57 -12.06 -6.00 21.49
CA ALA A 57 -12.79 -6.10 22.75
C ALA A 57 -12.93 -7.56 23.24
N GLU A 58 -13.21 -8.48 22.31
CA GLU A 58 -13.29 -9.92 22.58
C GLU A 58 -11.91 -10.54 22.88
N ARG A 59 -10.81 -9.86 22.49
CA ARG A 59 -9.42 -10.35 22.57
C ARG A 59 -9.18 -11.68 21.85
N THR A 60 -10.11 -12.09 21.00
CA THR A 60 -10.07 -13.33 20.23
C THR A 60 -10.83 -13.16 18.93
N ILE A 61 -10.49 -13.97 17.92
CA ILE A 61 -11.25 -14.05 16.67
C ILE A 61 -11.36 -15.50 16.20
N ARG A 62 -12.57 -15.93 15.84
CA ARG A 62 -12.83 -17.26 15.29
C ARG A 62 -12.64 -17.29 13.77
N ARG A 63 -12.36 -18.47 13.20
CA ARG A 63 -12.16 -18.65 11.75
C ARG A 63 -13.30 -18.08 10.89
N ALA A 64 -14.54 -18.23 11.32
CA ALA A 64 -15.70 -17.69 10.60
C ALA A 64 -15.70 -16.15 10.57
N GLN A 65 -15.40 -15.52 11.71
CA GLN A 65 -15.25 -14.06 11.81
C GLN A 65 -14.06 -13.59 10.96
N SER A 66 -12.92 -14.29 11.05
CA SER A 66 -11.69 -13.96 10.33
C SER A 66 -11.85 -14.03 8.81
N THR A 67 -12.44 -15.10 8.28
CA THR A 67 -12.73 -15.27 6.85
C THR A 67 -13.66 -14.16 6.33
N LYS A 68 -14.71 -13.85 7.10
CA LYS A 68 -15.68 -12.80 6.74
C LYS A 68 -15.02 -11.42 6.75
N LEU A 69 -14.18 -11.16 7.75
CA LEU A 69 -13.43 -9.91 7.86
C LEU A 69 -12.46 -9.75 6.70
N PHE A 70 -11.67 -10.78 6.39
CA PHE A 70 -10.77 -10.81 5.23
C PHE A 70 -11.49 -10.44 3.92
N GLY A 71 -12.63 -11.09 3.64
CA GLY A 71 -13.40 -10.80 2.42
C GLY A 71 -13.94 -9.36 2.37
N LYS A 72 -14.47 -8.86 3.49
CA LYS A 72 -14.95 -7.48 3.60
C LYS A 72 -13.82 -6.47 3.43
N SER A 73 -12.68 -6.69 4.06
CA SER A 73 -11.51 -5.82 3.94
C SER A 73 -11.00 -5.78 2.50
N ARG A 74 -10.89 -6.93 1.84
CA ARG A 74 -10.50 -6.96 0.41
C ARG A 74 -11.46 -6.17 -0.47
N PHE A 75 -12.76 -6.30 -0.23
CA PHE A 75 -13.75 -5.52 -0.96
C PHE A 75 -13.58 -4.01 -0.75
N VAL A 76 -13.28 -3.57 0.48
CA VAL A 76 -13.06 -2.15 0.80
C VAL A 76 -11.77 -1.59 0.20
N LEU A 77 -10.70 -2.39 0.12
CA LEU A 77 -9.40 -1.92 -0.34
C LEU A 77 -9.23 -2.01 -1.87
N CYS A 78 -9.99 -2.87 -2.54
CA CYS A 78 -9.89 -3.09 -3.99
C CYS A 78 -10.12 -1.84 -4.86
N PRO A 79 -11.15 -0.99 -4.61
CA PRO A 79 -11.54 0.06 -5.56
C PRO A 79 -10.54 1.22 -5.72
N ILE A 80 -9.61 1.38 -4.79
CA ILE A 80 -8.75 2.57 -4.67
C ILE A 80 -7.29 2.21 -5.02
N PHE A 81 -6.73 1.19 -4.37
CA PHE A 81 -5.40 0.69 -4.66
C PHE A 81 -5.43 -0.82 -4.46
N GLY A 82 -5.68 -1.59 -5.53
CA GLY A 82 -5.96 -3.04 -5.46
C GLY A 82 -4.91 -3.95 -4.81
N ARG A 83 -3.77 -3.40 -4.36
CA ARG A 83 -2.70 -4.11 -3.65
C ARG A 83 -2.55 -3.70 -2.17
N VAL A 84 -3.16 -2.59 -1.76
CA VAL A 84 -3.08 -2.10 -0.38
C VAL A 84 -3.74 -3.11 0.56
N GLY A 85 -3.07 -3.39 1.67
CA GLY A 85 -3.53 -4.32 2.70
C GLY A 85 -3.46 -5.80 2.35
N LEU A 86 -2.94 -6.21 1.19
CA LEU A 86 -2.81 -7.64 0.86
C LEU A 86 -1.91 -8.38 1.86
N GLY A 87 -0.74 -7.81 2.19
CA GLY A 87 0.14 -8.35 3.23
C GLY A 87 -0.49 -8.29 4.63
N VAL A 88 -1.15 -7.17 4.95
CA VAL A 88 -1.82 -6.96 6.25
C VAL A 88 -2.84 -8.02 6.54
N LEU A 89 -3.61 -8.45 5.54
CA LEU A 89 -4.73 -9.35 5.74
C LEU A 89 -4.31 -10.84 5.77
N GLN A 90 -3.04 -11.19 5.50
CA GLN A 90 -2.59 -12.58 5.49
C GLN A 90 -2.80 -13.32 6.83
N PRO A 91 -2.51 -12.73 8.00
CA PRO A 91 -2.74 -13.39 9.29
C PRO A 91 -4.20 -13.78 9.52
N LEU A 92 -5.16 -13.06 8.92
CA LEU A 92 -6.58 -13.43 9.01
C LEU A 92 -6.88 -14.73 8.26
N GLN A 93 -6.14 -15.03 7.20
CA GLN A 93 -6.32 -16.26 6.42
C GLN A 93 -5.73 -17.49 7.11
N THR A 94 -4.78 -17.31 8.02
CA THR A 94 -4.10 -18.42 8.71
C THR A 94 -4.87 -18.92 9.94
N VAL A 95 -5.91 -18.21 10.39
CA VAL A 95 -6.78 -18.60 11.51
C VAL A 95 -7.53 -19.90 11.20
N ARG A 96 -7.18 -20.99 11.89
CA ARG A 96 -7.79 -22.33 11.68
C ARG A 96 -9.05 -22.57 12.50
N THR A 97 -9.06 -22.17 13.77
CA THR A 97 -10.22 -22.33 14.66
C THR A 97 -10.48 -21.01 15.36
N GLU A 98 -9.49 -20.55 16.10
CA GLU A 98 -9.50 -19.32 16.87
C GLU A 98 -8.07 -18.78 16.95
N ALA A 99 -7.92 -17.47 17.09
CA ALA A 99 -6.63 -16.81 17.27
C ALA A 99 -6.75 -15.67 18.28
N PRO A 100 -5.72 -15.45 19.12
CA PRO A 100 -5.73 -14.38 20.10
C PRO A 100 -5.56 -13.02 19.41
N VAL A 101 -6.33 -12.03 19.85
CA VAL A 101 -6.24 -10.63 19.45
C VAL A 101 -5.66 -9.84 20.63
N VAL A 102 -4.35 -9.98 20.83
CA VAL A 102 -3.60 -9.34 21.93
C VAL A 102 -2.31 -8.72 21.38
N PRO A 103 -1.81 -7.63 21.98
CA PRO A 103 -0.59 -6.96 21.51
C PRO A 103 0.55 -7.95 21.24
N GLY A 104 1.18 -7.82 20.07
CA GLY A 104 2.24 -8.72 19.60
C GLY A 104 1.77 -9.97 18.85
N SER A 105 0.47 -10.31 18.85
CA SER A 105 -0.04 -11.38 17.99
C SER A 105 -0.14 -10.92 16.52
N GLU A 106 0.10 -11.81 15.56
CA GLU A 106 0.05 -11.46 14.13
C GLU A 106 -1.33 -10.91 13.71
N VAL A 107 -2.39 -11.45 14.31
CA VAL A 107 -3.76 -10.97 14.08
C VAL A 107 -3.96 -9.59 14.67
N TYR A 108 -3.44 -9.31 15.87
CA TYR A 108 -3.52 -7.97 16.46
C TYR A 108 -2.84 -6.93 15.56
N GLU A 109 -1.61 -7.20 15.11
CA GLU A 109 -0.87 -6.30 14.22
C GLU A 109 -1.61 -6.08 12.87
N SER A 110 -2.20 -7.15 12.34
CA SER A 110 -3.05 -7.11 11.14
C SER A 110 -4.26 -6.20 11.31
N LEU A 111 -5.00 -6.36 12.41
CA LEU A 111 -6.18 -5.56 12.72
C LEU A 111 -5.83 -4.10 13.01
N SER A 112 -4.72 -3.84 13.71
CA SER A 112 -4.24 -2.49 13.98
C SER A 112 -3.87 -1.76 12.70
N SER A 113 -3.11 -2.43 11.82
CA SER A 113 -2.76 -1.89 10.49
C SER A 113 -4.00 -1.64 9.63
N LEU A 114 -5.02 -2.51 9.72
CA LEU A 114 -6.28 -2.33 9.00
C LEU A 114 -7.03 -1.08 9.46
N LEU A 115 -7.06 -0.77 10.76
CA LEU A 115 -7.66 0.47 11.26
C LEU A 115 -6.91 1.70 10.73
N GLU A 116 -5.57 1.68 10.77
CA GLU A 116 -4.74 2.76 10.24
C GLU A 116 -4.99 2.99 8.73
N ILE A 117 -5.11 1.91 7.96
CA ILE A 117 -5.49 1.99 6.55
C ILE A 117 -6.86 2.64 6.39
N LEU A 118 -7.87 2.21 7.16
CA LEU A 118 -9.23 2.75 7.03
C LEU A 118 -9.30 4.24 7.35
N ASP A 119 -8.49 4.72 8.29
CA ASP A 119 -8.44 6.12 8.69
C ASP A 119 -7.76 7.01 7.66
N ARG A 120 -6.82 6.46 6.88
CA ARG A 120 -6.15 7.17 5.77
C ARG A 120 -6.80 6.92 4.40
N LEU A 121 -7.74 6.00 4.30
CA LEU A 121 -8.35 5.62 3.02
C LEU A 121 -9.24 6.76 2.51
N GLN A 122 -8.84 7.36 1.39
CA GLN A 122 -9.56 8.45 0.73
C GLN A 122 -9.97 8.03 -0.69
N PRO A 123 -11.07 8.56 -1.25
CA PRO A 123 -11.39 8.40 -2.66
C PRO A 123 -10.23 8.84 -3.56
N VAL A 124 -9.99 8.12 -4.64
CA VAL A 124 -8.93 8.41 -5.62
C VAL A 124 -9.54 8.98 -6.89
N VAL A 125 -8.89 10.00 -7.42
CA VAL A 125 -9.25 10.64 -8.69
C VAL A 125 -8.38 10.07 -9.80
N TYR A 126 -9.00 9.55 -10.84
CA TYR A 126 -8.36 9.08 -12.06
C TYR A 126 -8.65 10.01 -13.22
N SER A 127 -7.64 10.32 -14.02
CA SER A 127 -7.81 10.98 -15.31
C SER A 127 -8.02 9.92 -16.39
N LEU A 128 -9.07 10.06 -17.20
CA LEU A 128 -9.33 9.19 -18.36
C LEU A 128 -8.35 9.46 -19.50
N PHE A 129 -7.78 10.66 -19.56
CA PHE A 129 -6.73 11.00 -20.51
C PHE A 129 -5.34 10.84 -19.91
N ARG A 130 -4.35 10.71 -20.79
CA ARG A 130 -2.93 10.66 -20.42
C ARG A 130 -2.60 11.85 -19.53
N ARG A 131 -2.08 11.58 -18.32
CA ARG A 131 -1.57 12.63 -17.42
C ARG A 131 -0.48 13.42 -18.14
N ARG A 132 -0.55 14.75 -18.04
CA ARG A 132 0.45 15.66 -18.63
C ARG A 132 1.73 15.76 -17.79
N ASP A 133 1.68 15.32 -16.54
CA ASP A 133 2.83 15.30 -15.65
C ASP A 133 3.74 14.11 -15.98
N TRP A 134 5.02 14.40 -16.19
CA TRP A 134 6.02 13.35 -16.31
C TRP A 134 6.17 12.63 -14.98
N ALA A 135 6.34 11.31 -15.04
CA ALA A 135 6.59 10.51 -13.87
C ALA A 135 7.89 10.93 -13.19
N VAL A 136 7.88 10.96 -11.86
CA VAL A 136 9.09 11.12 -11.05
C VAL A 136 9.90 9.83 -11.17
N VAL A 137 11.22 9.94 -11.34
CA VAL A 137 12.10 8.77 -11.38
C VAL A 137 12.78 8.64 -10.02
N ILE A 138 12.70 7.45 -9.43
CA ILE A 138 13.26 7.14 -8.11
C ILE A 138 14.21 5.97 -8.27
N LEU A 139 15.42 6.12 -7.77
CA LEU A 139 16.42 5.07 -7.63
C LEU A 139 16.63 4.87 -6.14
N SER A 140 16.44 3.66 -5.63
CA SER A 140 16.82 3.32 -4.26
C SER A 140 17.76 2.12 -4.29
N ASP A 141 18.75 2.17 -3.41
CA ASP A 141 19.72 1.09 -3.26
C ASP A 141 20.09 0.94 -1.79
N ALA A 142 20.53 -0.25 -1.42
CA ALA A 142 21.10 -0.50 -0.11
C ALA A 142 22.24 -1.51 -0.18
N SER A 143 23.18 -1.37 0.73
CA SER A 143 24.27 -2.31 0.92
C SER A 143 24.20 -2.96 2.29
N PHE A 144 24.78 -4.15 2.44
CA PHE A 144 24.89 -4.83 3.72
C PHE A 144 26.23 -5.54 3.81
N ASP A 145 27.00 -5.21 4.84
CA ASP A 145 28.25 -5.87 5.18
C ASP A 145 28.05 -6.80 6.38
N MET A 146 28.24 -8.09 6.14
CA MET A 146 28.10 -9.12 7.17
C MET A 146 29.18 -9.04 8.25
N ALA A 147 30.37 -8.53 7.95
CA ALA A 147 31.47 -8.45 8.90
C ALA A 147 31.20 -7.37 9.97
N THR A 148 30.72 -6.21 9.54
CA THR A 148 30.37 -5.11 10.46
C THR A 148 28.96 -5.21 11.01
N GLY A 149 28.08 -6.00 10.36
CA GLY A 149 26.65 -6.05 10.69
C GLY A 149 25.95 -4.71 10.44
N SER A 150 26.47 -3.93 9.49
CA SER A 150 25.95 -2.64 9.05
C SER A 150 25.75 -2.63 7.55
N GLY A 151 25.34 -1.49 7.02
CA GLY A 151 25.00 -1.30 5.62
C GLY A 151 24.71 0.16 5.35
N GLY A 152 24.63 0.51 4.06
CA GLY A 152 24.20 1.82 3.60
C GLY A 152 22.79 1.80 3.02
N LEU A 153 22.14 2.96 3.02
CA LEU A 153 20.91 3.24 2.28
C LEU A 153 21.16 4.45 1.37
N GLY A 154 20.63 4.42 0.15
CA GLY A 154 20.68 5.53 -0.79
C GLY A 154 19.35 5.69 -1.52
N VAL A 155 18.93 6.94 -1.70
CA VAL A 155 17.78 7.29 -2.53
C VAL A 155 18.13 8.50 -3.39
N VAL A 156 17.79 8.43 -4.67
CA VAL A 156 17.88 9.53 -5.63
C VAL A 156 16.53 9.68 -6.33
N ILE A 157 16.04 10.91 -6.41
CA ILE A 157 14.77 11.27 -7.04
C ILE A 157 15.01 12.36 -8.07
N TRP A 158 14.64 12.10 -9.32
CA TRP A 158 14.56 13.12 -10.37
C TRP A 158 13.10 13.52 -10.59
N CYS A 159 12.79 14.81 -10.42
CA CYS A 159 11.47 15.37 -10.69
C CYS A 159 11.50 16.23 -11.97
N PRO A 160 11.04 15.71 -13.13
CA PRO A 160 11.13 16.42 -14.39
C PRO A 160 10.39 17.77 -14.39
N GLN A 161 9.23 17.82 -13.73
CA GLN A 161 8.39 19.02 -13.63
C GLN A 161 9.11 20.18 -12.92
N ARG A 162 9.92 19.87 -11.92
CA ARG A 162 10.72 20.85 -11.15
C ARG A 162 12.12 21.04 -11.72
N ARG A 163 12.55 20.13 -12.61
CA ARG A 163 13.93 20.02 -13.11
C ARG A 163 14.94 19.92 -11.96
N GLU A 164 14.58 19.18 -10.93
CA GLU A 164 15.30 19.13 -9.65
C GLU A 164 15.61 17.69 -9.25
N LEU A 165 16.81 17.51 -8.69
CA LEU A 165 17.29 16.25 -8.12
C LEU A 165 17.22 16.32 -6.60
N PHE A 166 16.60 15.33 -5.97
CA PHE A 166 16.61 15.13 -4.52
C PHE A 166 17.37 13.85 -4.21
N TYR A 167 18.15 13.84 -3.14
CA TYR A 167 18.85 12.63 -2.74
C TYR A 167 19.11 12.62 -1.24
N THR A 168 19.26 11.42 -0.69
CA THR A 168 19.70 11.20 0.69
C THR A 168 20.45 9.88 0.76
N ALA A 169 21.39 9.81 1.70
CA ALA A 169 22.12 8.57 1.95
C ALA A 169 22.49 8.48 3.43
N VAL A 170 22.55 7.25 3.93
CA VAL A 170 23.03 6.92 5.27
C VAL A 170 24.05 5.80 5.12
N ALA A 171 25.25 5.98 5.65
CA ALA A 171 26.33 5.00 5.55
C ALA A 171 26.38 4.00 6.71
N ASP A 172 25.66 4.26 7.81
CA ASP A 172 25.65 3.39 8.99
C ASP A 172 24.22 3.07 9.44
N THR A 173 23.84 1.81 9.26
CA THR A 173 22.52 1.27 9.61
C THR A 173 22.57 0.34 10.82
N ARG A 174 23.65 0.30 11.62
CA ARG A 174 23.78 -0.62 12.77
C ARG A 174 22.58 -0.63 13.70
N LYS A 175 22.05 0.56 14.06
CA LYS A 175 20.87 0.68 14.92
C LYS A 175 19.62 0.10 14.25
N LEU A 176 19.45 0.33 12.96
CA LEU A 176 18.33 -0.22 12.19
C LEU A 176 18.43 -1.74 12.07
N VAL A 177 19.61 -2.27 11.77
CA VAL A 177 19.88 -3.71 11.70
C VAL A 177 19.68 -4.38 13.05
N ALA A 178 20.02 -3.72 14.16
CA ALA A 178 19.74 -4.23 15.51
C ALA A 178 18.23 -4.42 15.73
N VAL A 179 17.40 -3.42 15.37
CA VAL A 179 15.93 -3.54 15.45
C VAL A 179 15.40 -4.69 14.58
N LEU A 180 15.91 -4.84 13.36
CA LEU A 180 15.52 -5.95 12.47
C LEU A 180 15.91 -7.31 13.05
N ARG A 181 17.07 -7.40 13.70
CA ARG A 181 17.56 -8.61 14.36
C ARG A 181 16.70 -9.02 15.54
N ASP A 182 16.22 -8.05 16.33
CA ASP A 182 15.33 -8.29 17.46
C ASP A 182 13.97 -8.85 17.00
N ILE A 183 13.53 -8.51 15.78
CA ILE A 183 12.32 -9.08 15.17
C ILE A 183 12.59 -10.50 14.65
N GLN A 184 13.67 -10.68 13.87
CA GLN A 184 14.01 -11.98 13.30
C GLN A 184 15.51 -12.08 13.00
N LEU A 185 16.19 -13.04 13.63
CA LEU A 185 17.60 -13.32 13.38
C LEU A 185 17.83 -13.88 11.96
N LYS A 186 18.73 -13.25 11.20
CA LYS A 186 19.09 -13.61 9.83
C LYS A 186 20.58 -13.54 9.57
N LYS A 187 21.01 -14.28 8.55
CA LYS A 187 22.38 -14.21 8.01
C LYS A 187 22.65 -12.87 7.30
N THR A 188 21.63 -12.33 6.63
CA THR A 188 21.72 -11.05 5.91
C THR A 188 20.39 -10.30 6.01
N TYR A 189 20.48 -8.97 6.02
CA TYR A 189 19.34 -8.06 6.05
C TYR A 189 19.24 -7.21 4.77
N ILE A 190 19.98 -7.56 3.71
CA ILE A 190 20.02 -6.77 2.46
C ILE A 190 18.63 -6.47 1.88
N THR A 191 17.75 -7.48 1.80
CA THR A 191 16.38 -7.29 1.30
C THR A 191 15.55 -6.34 2.17
N GLN A 192 15.75 -6.34 3.49
CA GLN A 192 15.06 -5.44 4.41
C GLN A 192 15.57 -4.02 4.24
N LEU A 193 16.89 -3.84 4.10
CA LEU A 193 17.49 -2.52 3.88
C LEU A 193 17.04 -1.93 2.53
N GLU A 194 16.96 -2.74 1.47
CA GLU A 194 16.42 -2.35 0.17
C GLU A 194 14.96 -1.87 0.25
N LEU A 195 14.11 -2.62 0.97
CA LEU A 195 12.73 -2.21 1.21
C LEU A 195 12.65 -0.91 2.02
N ILE A 196 13.55 -0.70 2.98
CA ILE A 196 13.57 0.51 3.80
C ILE A 196 14.06 1.71 3.00
N ALA A 197 15.11 1.56 2.18
CA ALA A 197 15.54 2.60 1.24
C ALA A 197 14.38 3.01 0.32
N ALA A 198 13.64 2.03 -0.19
CA ALA A 198 12.47 2.30 -1.01
C ALA A 198 11.39 3.11 -0.26
N VAL A 199 11.09 2.76 0.99
CA VAL A 199 10.12 3.49 1.84
C VAL A 199 10.61 4.91 2.14
N CYS A 200 11.91 5.10 2.41
CA CYS A 200 12.50 6.40 2.72
C CYS A 200 12.22 7.44 1.64
N ALA A 201 12.14 7.05 0.36
CA ALA A 201 11.80 7.96 -0.73
C ALA A 201 10.45 8.67 -0.50
N TYR A 202 9.43 7.93 -0.07
CA TYR A 202 8.05 8.42 0.03
C TYR A 202 7.81 9.19 1.33
N ILE A 203 8.48 8.80 2.41
CA ILE A 203 8.39 9.50 3.69
C ILE A 203 9.20 10.81 3.68
N THR A 204 10.33 10.84 2.98
CA THR A 204 11.24 12.00 2.99
C THR A 204 10.74 13.12 2.07
N TRP A 205 10.14 12.78 0.93
CA TRP A 205 9.68 13.78 -0.06
C TRP A 205 8.19 13.62 -0.42
N PRO A 206 7.28 13.70 0.57
CA PRO A 206 5.85 13.56 0.33
C PRO A 206 5.31 14.63 -0.62
N ASP A 207 5.79 15.87 -0.51
CA ASP A 207 5.35 16.99 -1.36
C ASP A 207 5.78 16.82 -2.83
N THR A 208 6.89 16.12 -3.08
CA THR A 208 7.38 15.84 -4.44
C THR A 208 6.62 14.68 -5.08
N LEU A 209 6.20 13.69 -4.28
CA LEU A 209 5.62 12.43 -4.74
C LEU A 209 4.09 12.36 -4.65
N GLY A 210 3.47 13.26 -3.87
CA GLY A 210 2.03 13.34 -3.65
C GLY A 210 1.26 13.50 -4.96
N ARG A 211 0.27 12.62 -5.16
CA ARG A 211 -0.60 12.52 -6.34
C ARG A 211 0.16 12.38 -7.66
N ARG A 212 1.42 11.94 -7.67
CA ARG A 212 2.23 11.78 -8.89
C ARG A 212 2.22 10.35 -9.42
N LEU A 213 2.66 10.22 -10.68
CA LEU A 213 3.17 8.96 -11.20
C LEU A 213 4.65 8.85 -10.80
N ALA A 214 5.09 7.65 -10.40
CA ALA A 214 6.48 7.39 -10.08
C ALA A 214 6.99 6.11 -10.76
N HIS A 215 8.20 6.15 -11.30
CA HIS A 215 8.97 4.98 -11.71
C HIS A 215 10.05 4.75 -10.67
N HIS A 216 9.93 3.66 -9.91
CA HIS A 216 10.83 3.35 -8.81
C HIS A 216 11.65 2.09 -9.14
N PHE A 217 12.95 2.28 -9.30
CA PHE A 217 13.90 1.23 -9.63
C PHE A 217 14.61 0.72 -8.38
N ILE A 218 14.65 -0.60 -8.25
CA ILE A 218 15.23 -1.34 -7.11
C ILE A 218 15.96 -2.55 -7.68
N ASP A 219 17.22 -2.76 -7.30
CA ASP A 219 18.05 -3.86 -7.83
C ASP A 219 17.80 -5.20 -7.11
N ASN A 220 17.32 -5.17 -5.86
CA ASN A 220 16.96 -6.40 -5.15
C ASN A 220 15.66 -7.05 -5.65
N ARG A 221 15.78 -8.14 -6.43
CA ARG A 221 14.63 -8.91 -6.96
C ARG A 221 13.60 -9.31 -5.90
N PRO A 222 13.98 -9.87 -4.72
CA PRO A 222 13.01 -10.18 -3.66
C PRO A 222 12.25 -8.97 -3.12
N ALA A 223 12.93 -7.85 -2.85
CA ALA A 223 12.31 -6.62 -2.39
C ALA A 223 11.29 -6.10 -3.42
N ARG A 224 11.72 -5.98 -4.68
CA ARG A 224 10.87 -5.55 -5.79
C ARG A 224 9.65 -6.46 -5.97
N ALA A 225 9.83 -7.78 -5.98
CA ALA A 225 8.73 -8.72 -6.11
C ALA A 225 7.72 -8.57 -4.96
N GLY A 226 8.21 -8.33 -3.74
CA GLY A 226 7.38 -8.05 -2.57
C GLY A 226 6.54 -6.77 -2.72
N LEU A 227 7.13 -5.69 -3.22
CA LEU A 227 6.46 -4.42 -3.48
C LEU A 227 5.46 -4.47 -4.64
N ILE A 228 5.77 -5.23 -5.70
CA ILE A 228 4.84 -5.47 -6.81
C ILE A 228 3.65 -6.30 -6.32
N LYS A 229 3.90 -7.35 -5.53
CA LYS A 229 2.86 -8.25 -5.01
C LYS A 229 2.05 -7.63 -3.87
N GLY A 230 2.63 -6.68 -3.14
CA GLY A 230 2.08 -6.10 -1.91
C GLY A 230 2.04 -7.06 -0.71
N SER A 231 2.87 -8.10 -0.73
CA SER A 231 2.98 -9.06 0.38
C SER A 231 4.29 -9.84 0.36
N SER A 232 4.66 -10.40 1.51
CA SER A 232 5.81 -11.30 1.68
C SER A 232 5.46 -12.39 2.70
N GLY A 233 6.01 -13.59 2.51
CA GLY A 233 5.93 -14.65 3.53
C GLY A 233 6.93 -14.46 4.68
N LYS A 234 7.82 -13.47 4.60
CA LYS A 234 8.77 -13.12 5.67
C LYS A 234 8.16 -11.98 6.51
N PRO A 235 7.92 -12.16 7.83
CA PRO A 235 7.19 -11.20 8.65
C PRO A 235 7.80 -9.78 8.65
N ASP A 236 9.11 -9.66 8.73
CA ASP A 236 9.83 -8.38 8.71
C ASP A 236 9.66 -7.62 7.38
N SER A 237 9.83 -8.31 6.25
CA SER A 237 9.58 -7.74 4.93
C SER A 237 8.10 -7.39 4.75
N ALA A 238 7.18 -8.23 5.24
CA ALA A 238 5.74 -7.98 5.13
C ALA A 238 5.33 -6.68 5.83
N ARG A 239 5.92 -6.39 7.01
CA ARG A 239 5.72 -5.13 7.74
C ARG A 239 6.19 -3.92 6.92
N ILE A 240 7.38 -3.98 6.35
CA ILE A 240 7.94 -2.86 5.56
C ILE A 240 7.13 -2.65 4.27
N ILE A 241 6.77 -3.73 3.56
CA ILE A 241 5.93 -3.68 2.35
C ILE A 241 4.56 -3.07 2.69
N ASN A 242 3.98 -3.41 3.85
CA ASN A 242 2.73 -2.80 4.28
C ASN A 242 2.87 -1.28 4.44
N VAL A 243 3.88 -0.82 5.20
CA VAL A 243 4.16 0.61 5.38
C VAL A 243 4.26 1.30 4.02
N MET A 244 5.01 0.73 3.08
CA MET A 244 5.12 1.26 1.72
C MET A 244 3.76 1.45 1.04
N HIS A 245 2.88 0.45 1.10
CA HIS A 245 1.55 0.55 0.47
C HIS A 245 0.62 1.53 1.18
N VAL A 246 0.71 1.65 2.50
CA VAL A 246 -0.02 2.68 3.26
C VAL A 246 0.43 4.08 2.84
N GLU A 247 1.74 4.30 2.71
CA GLU A 247 2.29 5.59 2.27
C GLU A 247 1.91 5.90 0.82
N LEU A 248 1.99 4.94 -0.10
CA LEU A 248 1.52 5.12 -1.48
C LEU A 248 0.04 5.51 -1.55
N MET A 249 -0.79 4.85 -0.73
CA MET A 249 -2.21 5.15 -0.63
C MET A 249 -2.45 6.57 -0.11
N ALA A 250 -1.81 6.93 1.00
CA ALA A 250 -1.95 8.23 1.63
C ALA A 250 -1.48 9.38 0.72
N LEU A 251 -0.37 9.17 0.01
CA LEU A 251 0.13 10.11 -0.98
C LEU A 251 -0.70 10.12 -2.27
N GLN A 252 -1.57 9.14 -2.48
CA GLN A 252 -2.20 8.86 -3.78
C GLN A 252 -1.16 8.75 -4.92
N CYS A 253 0.01 8.22 -4.60
CA CYS A 253 1.12 8.07 -5.54
C CYS A 253 0.96 6.76 -6.31
N GLN A 254 1.00 6.83 -7.65
CA GLN A 254 0.89 5.67 -8.51
C GLN A 254 2.29 5.24 -8.95
N THR A 255 2.84 4.29 -8.21
CA THR A 255 4.20 3.81 -8.44
C THR A 255 4.21 2.55 -9.31
N TRP A 256 5.04 2.59 -10.34
CA TRP A 256 5.51 1.42 -11.05
C TRP A 256 6.90 1.03 -10.54
N PHE A 257 7.07 -0.22 -10.12
CA PHE A 257 8.35 -0.75 -9.65
C PHE A 257 9.08 -1.47 -10.79
N GLY A 258 10.29 -1.02 -11.09
CA GLY A 258 11.08 -1.43 -12.25
C GLY A 258 12.44 -2.04 -11.92
N PHE A 259 13.20 -2.36 -12.96
CA PHE A 259 14.60 -2.79 -12.84
C PHE A 259 15.55 -1.70 -13.30
N GLY A 260 16.63 -1.50 -12.54
CA GLY A 260 17.70 -0.57 -12.89
C GLY A 260 18.79 -1.23 -13.72
N ASP A 261 18.45 -2.03 -14.73
CA ASP A 261 19.45 -2.34 -15.77
C ASP A 261 19.60 -1.09 -16.63
N PHE A 262 20.51 -0.22 -16.20
CA PHE A 262 21.10 0.81 -17.07
C PHE A 262 22.36 0.22 -17.70
N ASP A 263 22.27 -1.00 -18.24
CA ASP A 263 23.29 -1.50 -19.15
C ASP A 263 23.14 -0.70 -20.44
N GLY A 264 23.98 0.33 -20.53
CA GLY A 264 24.07 1.22 -21.68
C GLY A 264 24.62 0.46 -22.87
N ASP A 265 23.71 0.01 -23.74
CA ASP A 265 23.99 -0.15 -25.16
C ASP A 265 22.90 0.60 -25.92
N ALA A 266 23.19 1.86 -26.21
CA ALA A 266 22.53 2.68 -27.23
C ALA A 266 23.60 3.27 -28.15
#